data_AF-A0A0F8Y9K8-F1
#
_entry.id   AF-A0A0F8Y9K8-F1
#
_cell.length_a   1.000
_cell.length_b   1.000
_cell.length_c   1.000
_cell.angle_alpha   90.00
_cell.angle_beta   90.00
_cell.angle_gamma   90.00
#
_symmetry.space_group_name_H-M   'P 1'
#
loop_
_entity.id
_entity.type
_entity.pdbx_description
1 polymer ?
#
loop_
_entity_poly.entity_id
_entity_poly.type
_entity_poly.pdbx_seq_one_letter_code
_entity_poly.pdbx_strand_id
1 'polypeptide(L)'
;MLWDYSMLPLRSAIAPYGAMDTRLTLDLSKHVRERPAWADGKIRALVDVHRAERQLIVEMETRGMPVDTQLASERAEVVRKRMGECLATLKARSGGRTVPIDSPTKLAPFLYGTMDIPRYRGQDNTRDATLKQVRTKLVADGSPRCGPISTDDAVNLLDAIMEYRKVTKELSSFFEPLSKGSGTIHTILRQLGARTTRMTAEKPNAHQMAKPKKGTDPKLSVRHLFKPEPGHAFLCCDYSAQEMRVAAHYTAAIPKSFAYRFSWRCTLAKRGDCKG
;
A
#
# COMPACT_ATOMS: atom_id res chain seq x y z
N MET A 1 11.31 -15.32 -5.85
CA MET A 1 12.49 -16.08 -6.28
C MET A 1 12.00 -16.85 -7.48
N LEU A 2 12.36 -16.44 -8.70
CA LEU A 2 12.17 -17.29 -9.87
C LEU A 2 13.31 -18.28 -9.78
N TRP A 3 13.00 -19.57 -9.65
CA TRP A 3 14.02 -20.61 -9.67
C TRP A 3 14.56 -20.71 -11.08
N ASP A 4 15.87 -20.61 -11.23
CA ASP A 4 16.52 -20.84 -12.51
C ASP A 4 16.67 -22.35 -12.74
N TYR A 5 15.77 -22.91 -13.54
CA TYR A 5 15.78 -24.32 -13.88
C TYR A 5 16.81 -24.65 -14.98
N SER A 6 17.47 -23.66 -15.62
CA SER A 6 18.37 -23.93 -16.74
C SER A 6 19.64 -24.68 -16.33
N MET A 7 19.97 -24.66 -15.04
CA MET A 7 21.14 -25.33 -14.47
C MET A 7 20.87 -26.77 -14.00
N LEU A 8 19.62 -27.25 -14.08
CA LEU A 8 19.23 -28.55 -13.55
C LEU A 8 19.17 -29.63 -14.63
N PRO A 9 19.59 -30.89 -14.34
CA PRO A 9 19.48 -31.98 -15.30
C PRO A 9 18.04 -32.27 -15.72
N LEU A 10 17.78 -32.30 -17.04
CA LEU A 10 16.43 -32.51 -17.57
C LEU A 10 15.80 -33.83 -17.11
N ARG A 11 16.53 -34.95 -17.26
CA ARG A 11 15.99 -36.30 -17.02
C ARG A 11 15.86 -36.65 -15.53
N SER A 12 16.84 -36.29 -14.72
CA SER A 12 16.89 -36.70 -13.31
C SER A 12 16.26 -35.69 -12.35
N ALA A 13 16.00 -34.45 -12.77
CA ALA A 13 15.40 -33.42 -11.90
C ALA A 13 14.16 -32.77 -12.51
N ILE A 14 14.27 -32.12 -13.68
CA ILE A 14 13.17 -31.29 -14.22
C ILE A 14 11.96 -32.14 -14.61
N ALA A 15 12.17 -33.22 -15.37
CA ALA A 15 11.11 -34.12 -15.81
C ALA A 15 10.34 -34.77 -14.65
N PRO A 16 10.98 -35.41 -13.65
CA PRO A 16 10.25 -36.00 -12.53
C PRO A 16 9.54 -34.96 -11.67
N TYR A 17 10.14 -33.77 -11.47
CA TYR A 17 9.51 -32.67 -10.74
C TYR A 17 8.25 -32.17 -11.46
N GLY A 18 8.35 -31.85 -12.76
CA GLY A 18 7.20 -31.38 -13.55
C GLY A 18 6.10 -32.44 -13.68
N ALA A 19 6.46 -33.72 -13.79
CA ALA A 19 5.50 -34.81 -13.78
C ALA A 19 4.77 -34.93 -12.43
N MET A 20 5.50 -34.77 -11.32
CA MET A 20 4.92 -34.78 -9.98
C MET A 20 3.96 -33.60 -9.78
N ASP A 21 4.36 -32.37 -10.14
CA ASP A 21 3.49 -31.19 -10.05
C ASP A 21 2.21 -31.37 -10.86
N THR A 22 2.33 -31.90 -12.08
CA THR A 22 1.18 -32.17 -12.95
C THR A 22 0.24 -33.20 -12.32
N ARG A 23 0.80 -34.30 -11.81
CA ARG A 23 0.01 -35.39 -11.21
C ARG A 23 -0.68 -34.94 -9.93
N LEU A 24 0.06 -34.30 -9.00
CA LEU A 24 -0.49 -33.80 -7.75
C LEU A 24 -1.56 -32.74 -7.99
N THR A 25 -1.37 -31.85 -8.96
CA THR A 25 -2.37 -30.84 -9.34
C THR A 25 -3.66 -31.50 -9.85
N LEU A 26 -3.55 -32.55 -10.68
CA LEU A 26 -4.71 -33.28 -11.19
C LEU A 26 -5.46 -33.99 -10.05
N ASP A 27 -4.75 -34.70 -9.19
CA ASP A 27 -5.34 -35.46 -8.08
C ASP A 27 -6.01 -34.51 -7.08
N LEU A 28 -5.36 -33.39 -6.73
CA LEU A 28 -5.95 -32.35 -5.89
C LEU A 28 -7.19 -31.73 -6.55
N SER A 29 -7.14 -31.44 -7.87
CA SER A 29 -8.29 -30.89 -8.58
C SER A 29 -9.48 -31.85 -8.59
N LYS A 30 -9.27 -33.17 -8.66
CA LYS A 30 -10.35 -34.16 -8.56
C LYS A 30 -10.94 -34.16 -7.15
N HIS A 31 -10.08 -34.29 -6.14
CA HIS A 31 -10.49 -34.31 -4.75
C HIS A 31 -11.29 -33.06 -4.34
N VAL A 32 -10.89 -31.86 -4.78
CA VAL A 32 -11.61 -30.61 -4.49
C VAL A 32 -12.99 -30.58 -5.15
N ARG A 33 -13.13 -31.12 -6.37
CA ARG A 33 -14.40 -31.15 -7.12
C ARG A 33 -15.40 -32.15 -6.55
N GLU A 34 -14.93 -33.17 -5.84
CA GLU A 34 -15.77 -34.16 -5.15
C GLU A 34 -16.35 -33.65 -3.82
N ARG A 35 -15.85 -32.53 -3.29
CA ARG A 35 -16.36 -31.98 -2.03
C ARG A 35 -17.79 -31.45 -2.18
N PRO A 36 -18.70 -31.65 -1.21
CA PRO A 36 -20.09 -31.18 -1.27
C PRO A 36 -20.22 -29.69 -1.61
N ALA A 37 -19.33 -28.85 -1.06
CA ALA A 37 -19.35 -27.41 -1.32
C ALA A 37 -19.10 -27.01 -2.79
N TRP A 38 -18.51 -27.91 -3.60
CA TRP A 38 -18.39 -27.73 -5.05
C TRP A 38 -19.73 -27.94 -5.76
N ALA A 39 -20.58 -28.84 -5.26
CA ALA A 39 -21.88 -29.18 -5.83
C ALA A 39 -22.89 -28.03 -5.71
N ASP A 40 -22.82 -27.23 -4.64
CA ASP A 40 -23.65 -26.04 -4.41
C ASP A 40 -23.44 -24.91 -5.44
N GLY A 41 -22.49 -25.06 -6.37
CA GLY A 41 -22.25 -24.15 -7.51
C GLY A 41 -21.59 -22.82 -7.16
N LYS A 42 -21.69 -22.35 -5.91
CA LYS A 42 -21.10 -21.08 -5.46
C LYS A 42 -19.57 -21.05 -5.59
N ILE A 43 -18.90 -22.13 -5.18
CA ILE A 43 -17.44 -22.25 -5.31
C ILE A 43 -17.04 -22.28 -6.78
N ARG A 44 -17.79 -23.02 -7.62
CA ARG A 44 -17.55 -23.09 -9.06
C ARG A 44 -17.66 -21.71 -9.71
N ALA A 45 -18.71 -20.95 -9.41
CA ALA A 45 -18.89 -19.60 -9.94
C ALA A 45 -17.73 -18.66 -9.56
N LEU A 46 -17.26 -18.72 -8.31
CA LEU A 46 -16.09 -17.94 -7.87
C LEU A 46 -14.81 -18.36 -8.61
N VAL A 47 -14.58 -19.66 -8.78
CA VAL A 47 -13.43 -20.17 -9.53
C VAL A 47 -13.47 -19.74 -10.99
N ASP A 48 -14.65 -19.74 -11.62
CA ASP A 48 -14.80 -19.34 -13.01
C ASP A 48 -14.53 -17.83 -13.20
N VAL A 49 -14.93 -16.98 -12.25
CA VAL A 49 -14.52 -15.56 -12.21
C VAL A 49 -13.00 -15.43 -12.14
N HIS A 50 -12.35 -16.11 -11.19
CA HIS A 50 -10.88 -16.02 -11.06
C HIS A 50 -10.12 -16.58 -12.26
N ARG A 51 -10.67 -17.60 -12.95
CA ARG A 51 -10.11 -18.12 -14.20
C ARG A 51 -10.19 -17.09 -15.33
N ALA A 52 -11.32 -16.41 -15.46
CA ALA A 52 -11.51 -15.36 -16.47
C ALA A 52 -10.55 -14.17 -16.21
N GLU A 53 -10.40 -13.77 -14.94
CA GLU A 53 -9.49 -12.69 -14.53
C GLU A 53 -8.00 -13.02 -14.77
N ARG A 54 -7.62 -14.30 -14.75
CA ARG A 54 -6.21 -14.71 -14.80
C ARG A 54 -5.49 -14.20 -16.04
N GLN A 55 -6.11 -14.32 -17.21
CA GLN A 55 -5.50 -13.87 -18.47
C GLN A 55 -5.27 -12.36 -18.45
N LEU A 56 -6.27 -11.60 -18.00
CA LEU A 56 -6.19 -10.15 -17.86
C LEU A 56 -5.07 -9.74 -16.90
N ILE A 57 -4.92 -10.45 -15.78
CA ILE A 57 -3.84 -10.17 -14.82
C ILE A 57 -2.47 -10.42 -15.45
N VAL A 58 -2.27 -11.54 -16.14
CA VAL A 58 -1.00 -11.81 -16.82
C VAL A 58 -0.68 -10.73 -17.85
N GLU A 59 -1.67 -10.28 -18.61
CA GLU A 59 -1.51 -9.16 -19.55
C GLU A 59 -1.14 -7.86 -18.84
N MET A 60 -1.81 -7.53 -17.73
CA MET A 60 -1.52 -6.34 -16.93
C MET A 60 -0.10 -6.37 -16.33
N GLU A 61 0.32 -7.50 -15.76
CA GLU A 61 1.65 -7.68 -15.19
C GLU A 61 2.73 -7.60 -16.27
N THR A 62 2.51 -8.22 -17.44
CA THR A 62 3.45 -8.25 -18.55
C THR A 62 3.58 -6.89 -19.22
N ARG A 63 2.46 -6.20 -19.47
CA ARG A 63 2.45 -4.86 -20.06
C ARG A 63 3.12 -3.85 -19.13
N GLY A 64 2.80 -3.92 -17.84
CA GLY A 64 3.26 -2.94 -16.87
C GLY A 64 2.74 -1.52 -17.15
N MET A 65 3.27 -0.54 -16.43
CA MET A 65 2.89 0.86 -16.55
C MET A 65 4.12 1.76 -16.75
N PRO A 66 4.19 2.56 -17.83
CA PRO A 66 5.34 3.41 -18.10
C PRO A 66 5.49 4.52 -17.06
N VAL A 67 6.75 4.80 -16.72
CA VAL A 67 7.17 5.74 -15.69
C VAL A 67 8.26 6.67 -16.22
N ASP A 68 8.21 7.91 -15.76
CA ASP A 68 9.25 8.91 -15.95
C ASP A 68 10.37 8.72 -14.90
N THR A 69 11.43 8.02 -15.27
CA THR A 69 12.56 7.67 -14.39
C THR A 69 13.40 8.88 -13.99
N GLN A 70 13.57 9.83 -14.90
CA GLN A 70 14.27 11.09 -14.62
C GLN A 70 13.50 11.88 -13.56
N LEU A 71 12.19 12.05 -13.76
CA LEU A 71 11.34 12.72 -12.77
C LEU A 71 11.29 11.96 -11.44
N ALA A 72 11.38 10.63 -11.47
CA ALA A 72 11.49 9.83 -10.25
C ALA A 72 12.79 10.11 -9.48
N SER A 73 13.91 10.23 -10.19
CA SER A 73 15.22 10.58 -9.59
C SER A 73 15.21 11.99 -9.00
N GLU A 74 14.71 12.98 -9.72
CA GLU A 74 14.58 14.36 -9.24
C GLU A 74 13.73 14.43 -7.95
N ARG A 75 12.61 13.71 -7.92
CA ARG A 75 11.76 13.66 -6.73
C ARG A 75 12.37 12.86 -5.58
N ALA A 76 13.16 11.83 -5.86
CA ALA A 76 13.88 11.09 -4.83
C ALA A 76 14.80 12.03 -4.04
N GLU A 77 15.49 12.97 -4.71
CA GLU A 77 16.32 13.97 -4.04
C GLU A 77 15.51 14.91 -3.14
N VAL A 78 14.36 15.41 -3.63
CA VAL A 78 13.46 16.26 -2.84
C VAL A 78 12.98 15.53 -1.58
N VAL A 79 12.56 14.27 -1.73
CA VAL A 79 12.09 13.44 -0.62
C VAL A 79 13.24 13.13 0.35
N ARG A 80 14.47 12.91 -0.13
CA ARG A 80 15.66 12.69 0.70
C ARG A 80 16.03 13.94 1.50
N LYS A 81 15.95 15.13 0.90
CA LYS A 81 16.14 16.40 1.62
C LYS A 81 15.13 16.54 2.76
N ARG A 82 13.86 16.28 2.47
CA ARG A 82 12.77 16.33 3.46
C ARG A 82 12.94 15.29 4.58
N MET A 83 13.48 14.12 4.26
CA MET A 83 13.84 13.11 5.26
C MET A 83 14.91 13.66 6.22
N GLY A 84 15.92 14.36 5.68
CA GLY A 84 16.94 15.06 6.47
C GLY A 84 16.36 16.15 7.38
N GLU A 85 15.43 16.96 6.88
CA GLU A 85 14.70 17.97 7.66
C GLU A 85 13.87 17.35 8.80
N CYS A 86 13.24 16.20 8.53
CA CYS A 86 12.51 15.45 9.56
C CYS A 86 13.47 14.93 10.64
N LEU A 87 14.63 14.39 10.28
CA LEU A 87 15.66 13.95 11.24
C LEU A 87 16.18 15.12 12.10
N ALA A 88 16.42 16.29 11.49
CA ALA A 88 16.81 17.49 12.22
C ALA A 88 15.71 17.92 13.21
N THR A 89 14.45 17.88 12.79
CA THR A 89 13.29 18.18 13.64
C THR A 89 13.18 17.19 14.80
N LEU A 90 13.31 15.89 14.54
CA LEU A 90 13.29 14.85 15.56
C LEU A 90 14.34 15.10 16.65
N LYS A 91 15.58 15.44 16.24
CA LYS A 91 16.67 15.76 17.17
C LYS A 91 16.40 17.04 17.97
N ALA A 92 15.85 18.07 17.34
CA ALA A 92 15.52 19.31 18.02
C ALA A 92 14.42 19.12 19.07
N ARG A 93 13.33 18.42 18.70
CA ARG A 93 12.15 18.21 19.55
C ARG A 93 12.33 17.13 20.62
N SER A 94 13.37 16.31 20.52
CA SER A 94 13.73 15.33 21.56
C SER A 94 14.67 15.90 22.64
N GLY A 95 14.99 17.19 22.59
CA GLY A 95 16.00 17.80 23.45
C GLY A 95 17.42 17.33 23.10
N GLY A 96 17.72 17.12 21.82
CA GLY A 96 19.03 16.68 21.32
C GLY A 96 19.26 15.18 21.35
N ARG A 97 18.33 14.38 21.90
CA ARG A 97 18.46 12.92 22.05
C ARG A 97 18.24 12.20 20.73
N THR A 98 18.96 11.10 20.52
CA THR A 98 18.77 10.23 19.36
C THR A 98 17.46 9.46 19.48
N VAL A 99 16.54 9.65 18.52
CA VAL A 99 15.25 8.97 18.48
C VAL A 99 15.41 7.63 17.74
N PRO A 100 15.11 6.46 18.35
CA PRO A 100 15.27 5.16 17.71
C PRO A 100 14.10 4.85 16.76
N ILE A 101 13.94 5.66 15.72
CA ILE A 101 12.74 5.69 14.87
C ILE A 101 12.49 4.42 14.07
N ASP A 102 13.56 3.71 13.69
CA ASP A 102 13.49 2.49 12.88
C ASP A 102 13.16 1.24 13.71
N SER A 103 13.15 1.34 15.04
CA SER A 103 12.92 0.21 15.93
C SER A 103 11.70 0.44 16.81
N PRO A 104 10.52 -0.12 16.45
CA PRO A 104 9.29 0.03 17.23
C PRO A 104 9.44 -0.40 18.70
N THR A 105 10.26 -1.43 18.95
CA THR A 105 10.55 -1.97 20.29
C THR A 105 11.38 -1.01 21.13
N LYS A 106 12.27 -0.22 20.53
CA LYS A 106 13.04 0.82 21.23
C LYS A 106 12.31 2.16 21.30
N LEU A 107 11.44 2.45 20.32
CA LEU A 107 10.71 3.71 20.25
C LEU A 107 9.66 3.84 21.35
N ALA A 108 8.94 2.77 21.72
CA ALA A 108 7.93 2.85 22.77
C ALA A 108 8.55 3.18 24.15
N PRO A 109 9.60 2.49 24.61
CA PRO A 109 10.33 2.86 25.83
C PRO A 109 10.92 4.27 25.78
N PHE A 110 11.41 4.69 24.61
CA PHE A 110 11.91 6.05 24.43
C PHE A 110 10.81 7.10 24.63
N LEU A 111 9.66 6.96 23.97
CA LEU A 111 8.57 7.95 24.05
C LEU A 111 7.89 7.97 25.42
N TYR A 112 7.52 6.80 25.95
CA TYR A 112 6.71 6.72 27.17
C TYR A 112 7.54 6.60 28.46
N GLY A 113 8.83 6.27 28.35
CA GLY A 113 9.74 6.20 29.48
C GLY A 113 10.69 7.38 29.50
N THR A 114 11.57 7.49 28.50
CA THR A 114 12.61 8.54 28.47
C THR A 114 12.02 9.94 28.29
N MET A 115 11.09 10.10 27.36
CA MET A 115 10.43 11.38 27.08
C MET A 115 9.20 11.61 27.95
N ASP A 116 8.81 10.60 28.76
CA ASP A 116 7.69 10.64 29.70
C ASP A 116 6.42 11.25 29.08
N ILE A 117 6.13 10.84 27.83
CA ILE A 117 4.91 11.23 27.13
C ILE A 117 3.77 10.40 27.73
N PRO A 118 2.61 11.00 28.05
CA PRO A 118 1.46 10.28 28.61
C PRO A 118 1.07 9.04 27.79
N ARG A 119 0.89 7.93 28.50
CA ARG A 119 0.42 6.67 27.93
C ARG A 119 -1.07 6.52 28.21
N TYR A 120 -1.89 6.53 27.17
CA TYR A 120 -3.33 6.31 27.32
C TYR A 120 -3.68 4.81 27.22
N ARG A 121 -4.80 4.42 27.84
CA ARG A 121 -5.26 3.02 27.88
C ARG A 121 -5.32 2.40 26.48
N GLY A 122 -4.64 1.28 26.29
CA GLY A 122 -4.59 0.53 25.02
C GLY A 122 -3.62 1.10 23.97
N GLN A 123 -2.78 2.09 24.33
CA GLN A 123 -1.87 2.79 23.43
C GLN A 123 -0.39 2.49 23.73
N ASP A 124 -0.06 1.22 23.99
CA ASP A 124 1.29 0.80 24.36
C ASP A 124 2.26 0.64 23.17
N ASN A 125 1.72 0.67 21.94
CA ASN A 125 2.50 0.54 20.72
C ASN A 125 2.80 1.91 20.08
N THR A 126 3.67 1.90 19.08
CA THR A 126 4.08 3.11 18.35
C THR A 126 3.59 3.10 16.91
N ARG A 127 2.47 2.42 16.58
CA ARG A 127 1.88 2.48 15.24
C ARG A 127 1.34 3.89 14.98
N ASP A 128 1.39 4.36 13.73
CA ASP A 128 0.99 5.72 13.38
C ASP A 128 -0.45 6.07 13.82
N ALA A 129 -1.37 5.11 13.74
CA ALA A 129 -2.74 5.30 14.25
C ALA A 129 -2.79 5.57 15.76
N THR A 130 -1.94 4.87 16.52
CA THR A 130 -1.83 5.04 17.97
C THR A 130 -1.14 6.35 18.30
N LEU A 131 -0.02 6.69 17.64
CA LEU A 131 0.67 7.97 17.83
C LEU A 131 -0.25 9.16 17.53
N LYS A 132 -1.09 9.05 16.49
CA LYS A 132 -2.09 10.08 16.18
C LYS A 132 -3.13 10.24 17.29
N GLN A 133 -3.57 9.15 17.93
CA GLN A 133 -4.49 9.24 19.06
C GLN A 133 -3.83 9.86 20.30
N VAL A 134 -2.58 9.46 20.60
CA VAL A 134 -1.77 10.03 21.69
C VAL A 134 -1.62 11.54 21.47
N ARG A 135 -1.21 11.96 20.27
CA ARG A 135 -1.07 13.36 19.87
C ARG A 135 -2.36 14.16 20.08
N THR A 136 -3.51 13.64 19.61
CA THR A 136 -4.80 14.34 19.76
C THR A 136 -5.19 14.52 21.22
N LYS A 137 -4.95 13.52 22.07
CA LYS A 137 -5.23 13.61 23.50
C LYS A 137 -4.27 14.56 24.21
N LEU A 138 -2.98 14.55 23.88
CA LEU A 138 -2.01 15.51 24.44
C LEU A 138 -2.45 16.96 24.20
N VAL A 139 -2.94 17.26 22.99
CA VAL A 139 -3.45 18.59 22.64
C VAL A 139 -4.72 18.92 23.41
N ALA A 140 -5.64 17.94 23.57
CA ALA A 140 -6.90 18.14 24.30
C ALA A 140 -6.68 18.33 25.82
N ASP A 141 -5.69 17.67 26.40
CA ASP A 141 -5.38 17.70 27.83
C ASP A 141 -4.70 19.03 28.26
N GLY A 142 -4.35 19.92 27.32
CA GLY A 142 -3.97 21.31 27.62
C GLY A 142 -2.62 21.49 28.34
N SER A 143 -1.61 20.72 27.97
CA SER A 143 -0.25 20.64 28.57
C SER A 143 -0.09 19.73 29.79
N PRO A 144 -0.31 18.41 29.65
CA PRO A 144 0.19 17.45 30.64
C PRO A 144 1.72 17.56 30.70
N ARG A 145 2.29 17.48 31.92
CA ARG A 145 3.75 17.45 32.10
C ARG A 145 4.31 16.29 31.28
N CYS A 146 5.05 16.62 30.23
CA CYS A 146 5.97 15.70 29.56
C CYS A 146 7.32 15.91 30.25
N GLY A 147 8.00 14.83 30.65
CA GLY A 147 9.15 14.91 31.56
C GLY A 147 10.25 15.90 31.10
N PRO A 148 11.08 15.52 30.11
CA PRO A 148 12.25 16.32 29.72
C PRO A 148 11.99 17.35 28.60
N ILE A 149 10.75 17.47 28.09
CA ILE A 149 10.40 18.34 26.96
C ILE A 149 9.05 19.02 27.18
N SER A 150 8.80 20.12 26.48
CA SER A 150 7.49 20.77 26.49
C SER A 150 6.42 19.88 25.83
N THR A 151 5.14 20.07 26.18
CA THR A 151 4.02 19.40 25.50
C THR A 151 4.01 19.71 24.01
N ASP A 152 4.34 20.95 23.62
CA ASP A 152 4.45 21.35 22.22
C ASP A 152 5.55 20.57 21.49
N ASP A 153 6.72 20.41 22.11
CA ASP A 153 7.78 19.58 21.55
C ASP A 153 7.36 18.11 21.47
N ALA A 154 6.59 17.59 22.43
CA ALA A 154 6.08 16.22 22.38
C ALA A 154 5.11 16.04 21.21
N VAL A 155 4.18 16.96 20.99
CA VAL A 155 3.25 16.94 19.85
C VAL A 155 4.02 17.00 18.54
N ASN A 156 4.98 17.93 18.42
CA ASN A 156 5.82 18.08 17.23
C ASN A 156 6.73 16.87 16.99
N LEU A 157 7.22 16.22 18.06
CA LEU A 157 8.01 14.99 17.98
C LEU A 157 7.17 13.85 17.40
N LEU A 158 5.94 13.67 17.88
CA LEU A 158 5.02 12.66 17.35
C LEU A 158 4.69 12.91 15.86
N ASP A 159 4.46 14.16 15.48
CA ASP A 159 4.24 14.54 14.08
C ASP A 159 5.45 14.27 13.20
N ALA A 160 6.65 14.63 13.67
CA ALA A 160 7.90 14.38 12.96
C ALA A 160 8.18 12.87 12.80
N ILE A 161 7.82 12.03 13.79
CA ILE A 161 7.96 10.56 13.68
C ILE A 161 7.06 10.02 12.56
N MET A 162 5.79 10.42 12.55
CA MET A 162 4.83 9.96 11.55
C MET A 162 5.21 10.46 10.15
N GLU A 163 5.66 11.71 10.02
CA GLU A 163 6.08 12.26 8.73
C GLU A 163 7.39 11.62 8.24
N TYR A 164 8.38 11.39 9.11
CA TYR A 164 9.60 10.67 8.74
C TYR A 164 9.27 9.27 8.19
N ARG A 165 8.45 8.48 8.90
CA ARG A 165 8.07 7.14 8.43
C ARG A 165 7.37 7.17 7.09
N LYS A 166 6.49 8.17 6.89
CA LYS A 166 5.82 8.37 5.61
C LYS A 166 6.82 8.66 4.50
N VAL A 167 7.71 9.64 4.69
CA VAL A 167 8.73 10.05 3.71
C VAL A 167 9.68 8.89 3.38
N THR A 168 10.17 8.18 4.40
CA THR A 168 11.07 7.02 4.23
C THR A 168 10.37 5.88 3.49
N LYS A 169 9.08 5.62 3.78
CA LYS A 169 8.30 4.63 3.06
C LYS A 169 8.11 5.02 1.59
N GLU A 170 7.75 6.27 1.31
CA GLU A 170 7.58 6.78 -0.06
C GLU A 170 8.89 6.69 -0.85
N LEU A 171 10.01 7.06 -0.24
CA LEU A 171 11.34 6.99 -0.83
C LEU A 171 11.73 5.54 -1.19
N SER A 172 11.73 4.65 -0.20
CA SER A 172 12.19 3.26 -0.35
C SER A 172 11.24 2.38 -1.16
N SER A 173 9.91 2.60 -1.06
CA SER A 173 8.92 1.76 -1.74
C SER A 173 8.66 2.18 -3.19
N PHE A 174 8.91 3.45 -3.52
CA PHE A 174 8.54 3.99 -4.83
C PHE A 174 9.68 4.77 -5.47
N PHE A 175 10.10 5.91 -4.93
CA PHE A 175 11.01 6.80 -5.67
C PHE A 175 12.37 6.16 -5.99
N GLU A 176 12.99 5.45 -5.04
CA GLU A 176 14.28 4.80 -5.27
C GLU A 176 14.19 3.63 -6.27
N PRO A 177 13.28 2.64 -6.11
CA PRO A 177 13.11 1.59 -7.10
C PRO A 177 12.82 2.11 -8.51
N LEU A 178 12.01 3.18 -8.62
CA LEU A 178 11.62 3.73 -9.91
C LEU A 178 12.73 4.54 -10.58
N SER A 179 13.55 5.24 -9.80
CA SER A 179 14.70 5.98 -10.33
C SER A 179 15.75 5.07 -11.00
N LYS A 180 15.84 3.81 -10.58
CA LYS A 180 16.82 2.81 -11.07
C LYS A 180 16.20 1.75 -11.98
N GLY A 181 14.89 1.84 -12.25
CA GLY A 181 14.14 0.83 -12.99
C GLY A 181 14.24 0.99 -14.51
N SER A 182 13.64 0.05 -15.23
CA SER A 182 13.60 0.00 -16.71
C SER A 182 12.70 1.06 -17.36
N GLY A 183 12.09 1.96 -16.58
CA GLY A 183 11.07 2.89 -17.06
C GLY A 183 9.66 2.31 -17.14
N THR A 184 9.47 1.06 -16.70
CA THR A 184 8.16 0.42 -16.60
C THR A 184 8.01 -0.26 -15.24
N ILE A 185 6.85 -0.06 -14.59
CA ILE A 185 6.50 -0.82 -13.39
C ILE A 185 5.73 -2.07 -13.76
N HIS A 186 6.20 -3.21 -13.27
CA HIS A 186 5.49 -4.48 -13.29
C HIS A 186 5.09 -4.83 -11.86
N THR A 187 3.85 -4.51 -11.49
CA THR A 187 3.30 -4.92 -10.18
C THR A 187 2.89 -6.37 -10.26
N ILE A 188 3.07 -7.12 -9.17
CA ILE A 188 2.56 -8.50 -9.05
C ILE A 188 1.21 -8.46 -8.35
N LEU A 189 0.17 -8.91 -9.03
CA LEU A 189 -1.19 -9.02 -8.54
C LEU A 189 -1.45 -10.44 -8.04
N ARG A 190 -1.89 -10.56 -6.79
CA ARG A 190 -2.26 -11.86 -6.19
C ARG A 190 -3.77 -11.92 -6.04
N GLN A 191 -4.41 -12.80 -6.80
CA GLN A 191 -5.86 -13.04 -6.72
C GLN A 191 -6.29 -13.61 -5.36
N LEU A 192 -5.50 -14.55 -4.83
CA LEU A 192 -5.83 -15.30 -3.60
C LEU A 192 -5.02 -14.81 -2.37
N GLY A 193 -4.63 -13.54 -2.36
CA GLY A 193 -3.77 -12.97 -1.30
C GLY A 193 -4.53 -12.54 -0.03
N ALA A 194 -5.72 -11.97 -0.17
CA ALA A 194 -6.50 -11.47 0.96
C ALA A 194 -7.62 -12.45 1.36
N ARG A 195 -7.93 -12.51 2.66
CA ARG A 195 -9.08 -13.27 3.18
C ARG A 195 -10.42 -12.77 2.65
N THR A 196 -10.49 -11.50 2.27
CA THR A 196 -11.69 -10.82 1.76
C THR A 196 -11.84 -10.96 0.24
N THR A 197 -11.06 -11.85 -0.39
CA THR A 197 -10.99 -12.07 -1.85
C THR A 197 -10.57 -10.86 -2.69
N ARG A 198 -10.18 -9.74 -2.07
CA ARG A 198 -9.56 -8.62 -2.79
C ARG A 198 -8.20 -9.02 -3.32
N MET A 199 -7.90 -8.60 -4.55
CA MET A 199 -6.54 -8.68 -5.07
C MET A 199 -5.58 -7.91 -4.17
N THR A 200 -4.39 -8.46 -3.96
CA THR A 200 -3.26 -7.72 -3.36
C THR A 200 -2.23 -7.41 -4.43
N ALA A 201 -1.44 -6.36 -4.21
CA ALA A 201 -0.39 -5.93 -5.14
C ALA A 201 0.95 -5.88 -4.39
N GLU A 202 2.04 -6.34 -5.03
CA GLU A 202 3.39 -6.28 -4.49
C GLU A 202 4.44 -5.98 -5.57
N LYS A 203 5.60 -5.50 -5.15
CA LYS A 203 6.79 -5.24 -6.00
C LYS A 203 6.56 -4.35 -7.24
N PRO A 204 6.11 -3.09 -7.08
CA PRO A 204 5.68 -2.40 -5.88
C PRO A 204 4.18 -2.59 -5.61
N ASN A 205 3.73 -2.29 -4.39
CA ASN A 205 2.30 -2.35 -4.06
C ASN A 205 1.56 -1.17 -4.69
N ALA A 206 0.97 -1.38 -5.86
CA ALA A 206 0.26 -0.36 -6.60
C ALA A 206 -0.96 0.21 -5.86
N HIS A 207 -1.61 -0.58 -5.00
CA HIS A 207 -2.76 -0.14 -4.20
C HIS A 207 -2.36 0.91 -3.15
N GLN A 208 -1.10 0.92 -2.72
CA GLN A 208 -0.59 1.85 -1.70
C GLN A 208 0.07 3.11 -2.27
N MET A 209 0.02 3.32 -3.59
CA MET A 209 0.59 4.52 -4.21
C MET A 209 -0.10 5.79 -3.71
N ALA A 210 0.68 6.62 -3.00
CA ALA A 210 0.18 7.80 -2.31
C ALA A 210 -0.56 8.76 -3.24
N LYS A 211 -1.79 9.11 -2.87
CA LYS A 211 -2.55 10.19 -3.50
C LYS A 211 -1.88 11.54 -3.22
N PRO A 212 -2.10 12.56 -4.08
CA PRO A 212 -1.72 13.94 -3.77
C PRO A 212 -2.15 14.35 -2.36
N LYS A 213 -1.21 14.82 -1.53
CA LYS A 213 -1.55 15.33 -0.19
C LYS A 213 -2.29 16.65 -0.39
N LYS A 214 -3.45 16.79 0.26
CA LYS A 214 -4.23 18.03 0.21
C LYS A 214 -3.37 19.19 0.70
N GLY A 215 -3.36 20.31 -0.04
CA GLY A 215 -2.54 21.49 0.28
C GLY A 215 -1.06 21.39 -0.11
N THR A 216 -0.66 20.36 -0.87
CA THR A 216 0.68 20.27 -1.48
C THR A 216 0.57 20.26 -3.01
N ASP A 217 1.65 20.61 -3.71
CA ASP A 217 1.70 20.48 -5.16
C ASP A 217 1.39 19.01 -5.54
N PRO A 218 0.30 18.75 -6.29
CA PRO A 218 -0.06 17.41 -6.72
C PRO A 218 1.06 16.70 -7.45
N LYS A 219 1.91 17.46 -8.16
CA LYS A 219 3.07 16.94 -8.88
C LYS A 219 4.04 16.20 -7.97
N LEU A 220 4.05 16.43 -6.66
CA LEU A 220 4.93 15.69 -5.75
C LEU A 220 4.48 14.23 -5.52
N SER A 221 3.25 13.86 -5.87
CA SER A 221 2.76 12.49 -5.74
C SER A 221 3.47 11.53 -6.69
N VAL A 222 3.78 10.33 -6.21
CA VAL A 222 4.26 9.19 -7.03
C VAL A 222 3.38 8.93 -8.25
N ARG A 223 2.07 9.23 -8.19
CA ARG A 223 1.14 9.06 -9.31
C ARG A 223 1.48 9.92 -10.53
N HIS A 224 2.17 11.05 -10.33
CA HIS A 224 2.62 11.92 -11.42
C HIS A 224 3.93 11.44 -12.06
N LEU A 225 4.47 10.30 -11.64
CA LEU A 225 5.57 9.64 -12.34
C LEU A 225 5.06 8.82 -13.52
N PHE A 226 3.80 8.38 -13.50
CA PHE A 226 3.22 7.61 -14.59
C PHE A 226 2.94 8.49 -15.80
N LYS A 227 3.30 7.98 -16.96
CA LYS A 227 3.03 8.62 -18.24
C LYS A 227 2.36 7.62 -19.18
N PRO A 228 1.33 8.04 -19.94
CA PRO A 228 0.78 7.19 -20.97
C PRO A 228 1.82 7.02 -22.09
N GLU A 229 1.68 5.93 -22.85
CA GLU A 229 2.47 5.72 -24.08
C GLU A 229 2.17 6.85 -25.09
N PRO A 230 3.09 7.14 -26.03
CA PRO A 230 2.83 8.11 -27.08
C PRO A 230 1.50 7.84 -27.80
N GLY A 231 0.71 8.90 -28.02
CA GLY A 231 -0.64 8.79 -28.62
C GLY A 231 -1.75 8.30 -27.68
N HIS A 232 -1.43 7.95 -26.43
CA HIS A 232 -2.40 7.44 -25.46
C HIS A 232 -2.69 8.43 -24.33
N ALA A 233 -3.78 8.19 -23.60
CA ALA A 233 -4.14 8.89 -22.38
C ALA A 233 -4.57 7.88 -21.31
N PHE A 234 -4.43 8.25 -20.03
CA PHE A 234 -4.96 7.42 -18.96
C PHE A 234 -6.45 7.66 -18.79
N LEU A 235 -7.19 6.56 -18.68
CA LEU A 235 -8.60 6.55 -18.30
C LEU A 235 -8.72 5.97 -16.89
N CYS A 236 -9.19 6.79 -15.95
CA CYS A 236 -9.48 6.32 -14.60
C CYS A 236 -10.98 6.07 -14.45
N CYS A 237 -11.35 4.81 -14.15
CA CYS A 237 -12.72 4.39 -13.88
C CYS A 237 -12.80 3.90 -12.43
N ASP A 238 -13.53 4.61 -11.58
CA ASP A 238 -13.70 4.26 -10.17
C ASP A 238 -15.19 4.01 -9.84
N TYR A 239 -15.44 2.99 -9.02
CA TYR A 239 -16.78 2.67 -8.53
C TYR A 239 -17.13 3.59 -7.36
N SER A 240 -18.08 4.49 -7.57
CA SER A 240 -18.57 5.38 -6.51
C SER A 240 -19.16 4.60 -5.34
N ALA A 241 -18.42 4.51 -4.24
CA ALA A 241 -18.87 3.93 -2.96
C ALA A 241 -19.43 2.50 -3.07
N GLN A 242 -18.75 1.61 -3.80
CA GLN A 242 -19.20 0.22 -4.03
C GLN A 242 -19.59 -0.49 -2.73
N GLU A 243 -18.77 -0.38 -1.69
CA GLU A 243 -19.01 -1.06 -0.40
C GLU A 243 -20.33 -0.61 0.24
N MET A 244 -20.61 0.69 0.26
CA MET A 244 -21.85 1.24 0.81
C MET A 244 -23.07 0.81 -0.01
N ARG A 245 -22.93 0.70 -1.33
CA ARG A 245 -24.02 0.25 -2.21
C ARG A 245 -24.34 -1.22 -2.02
N VAL A 246 -23.32 -2.05 -1.85
CA VAL A 246 -23.51 -3.47 -1.52
C VAL A 246 -24.17 -3.61 -0.15
N ALA A 247 -23.74 -2.84 0.85
CA ALA A 247 -24.39 -2.80 2.17
C ALA A 247 -25.86 -2.34 2.09
N ALA A 248 -26.16 -1.32 1.29
CA ALA A 248 -27.53 -0.85 1.02
C ALA A 248 -28.41 -1.95 0.44
N HIS A 249 -27.89 -2.72 -0.52
CA HIS A 249 -28.60 -3.83 -1.14
C HIS A 249 -28.97 -4.92 -0.13
N TYR A 250 -28.04 -5.32 0.74
CA TYR A 250 -28.28 -6.39 1.71
C TYR A 250 -29.12 -5.97 2.91
N THR A 251 -29.02 -4.72 3.35
CA THR A 251 -29.74 -4.24 4.54
C THR A 251 -31.13 -3.71 4.25
N ALA A 252 -31.45 -3.38 2.99
CA ALA A 252 -32.64 -2.64 2.57
C ALA A 252 -32.88 -1.32 3.34
N ALA A 253 -31.93 -0.88 4.16
CA ALA A 253 -32.04 0.23 5.11
C ALA A 253 -31.68 1.59 4.50
N ILE A 254 -31.20 1.59 3.25
CA ILE A 254 -30.79 2.80 2.53
C ILE A 254 -31.73 2.98 1.33
N PRO A 255 -32.20 4.21 1.04
CA PRO A 255 -33.11 4.45 -0.08
C PRO A 255 -32.61 3.83 -1.38
N LYS A 256 -33.49 3.12 -2.11
CA LYS A 256 -33.17 2.51 -3.41
C LYS A 256 -32.55 3.52 -4.40
N SER A 257 -32.94 4.79 -4.31
CA SER A 257 -32.37 5.89 -5.11
C SER A 257 -30.86 6.09 -4.90
N PHE A 258 -30.33 5.81 -3.70
CA PHE A 258 -28.90 5.84 -3.41
C PHE A 258 -28.22 4.55 -3.89
N ALA A 259 -28.85 3.38 -3.69
CA ALA A 259 -28.28 2.09 -4.07
C ALA A 259 -28.05 1.98 -5.59
N TYR A 260 -29.03 2.41 -6.42
CA TYR A 260 -29.05 2.13 -7.86
C TYR A 260 -28.65 3.31 -8.77
N ARG A 261 -28.36 4.49 -8.22
CA ARG A 261 -27.83 5.61 -9.02
C ARG A 261 -26.34 5.39 -9.30
N PHE A 262 -26.03 4.61 -10.33
CA PHE A 262 -24.65 4.41 -10.78
C PHE A 262 -24.11 5.72 -11.35
N SER A 263 -23.05 6.24 -10.71
CA SER A 263 -22.23 7.30 -11.28
C SER A 263 -20.81 6.77 -11.41
N TRP A 264 -20.36 6.70 -12.65
CA TRP A 264 -18.95 6.48 -12.98
C TRP A 264 -18.27 7.83 -12.96
N ARG A 265 -17.18 7.98 -12.21
CA ARG A 265 -16.26 9.10 -12.44
C ARG A 265 -15.24 8.62 -13.44
N CYS A 266 -15.36 9.14 -14.65
CA CYS A 266 -14.41 8.90 -15.71
C CYS A 266 -13.57 10.16 -15.87
N THR A 267 -12.29 10.09 -15.52
CA THR A 267 -11.38 11.23 -15.66
C THR A 267 -10.35 10.87 -16.72
N LEU A 268 -10.31 11.66 -17.80
CA LEU A 268 -9.24 11.59 -18.78
C LEU A 268 -8.05 12.36 -18.23
N ALA A 269 -6.93 11.67 -18.00
CA ALA A 269 -5.70 12.31 -17.57
C ALA A 269 -4.70 12.34 -18.74
N LYS A 270 -4.46 13.55 -19.29
CA LYS A 270 -3.27 13.86 -20.07
C LYS A 270 -2.16 14.30 -19.10
N ARG A 271 -0.89 14.27 -19.53
CA ARG A 271 0.29 14.56 -18.68
C ARG A 271 0.07 15.86 -17.89
N GLY A 272 -0.09 15.77 -16.57
CA GLY A 272 -0.33 16.92 -15.68
C GLY A 272 -1.75 17.08 -15.10
N ASP A 273 -2.74 16.32 -15.57
CA ASP A 273 -4.16 16.46 -15.16
C ASP A 273 -4.65 15.40 -14.16
N CYS A 274 -3.76 14.69 -13.48
CA CYS A 274 -4.13 13.68 -12.47
C CYS A 274 -4.68 14.32 -11.18
N LYS A 275 -5.86 14.95 -11.26
CA LYS A 275 -6.71 15.26 -10.11
C LYS A 275 -7.61 14.03 -9.83
N GLY A 276 -7.10 13.03 -9.11
CA GLY A 276 -7.87 11.83 -8.70
C GLY A 276 -7.21 10.89 -7.68
#